data_AF-A0A715WE84-F1
#
_entry.id   AF-A0A715WE84-F1
#
_cell.length_a   1.000
_cell.length_b   1.000
_cell.length_c   1.000
_cell.angle_alpha   90.00
_cell.angle_beta   90.00
_cell.angle_gamma   90.00
#
_symmetry.space_group_name_H-M   'P 1'
#
loop_
_entity.id
_entity.type
_entity.pdbx_description
1 polymer ?
#
loop_
_entity_poly.entity_id
_entity_poly.type
_entity_poly.pdbx_seq_one_letter_code
_entity_poly.pdbx_strand_id
1 'polypeptide(L)'
;MSELQYGKIPELEKQLEAATQLEGKTMRLLRNKVTDAEIAEVLARWTGIPVSRMMESEREKLLRMEQELHHRVIGQNEAVDAVSNAIRRSRAG
;
A
#
# COMPACT_ATOMS: atom_id res chain seq x y z
N MET A 1 29.34 -44.44 -2.90
CA MET A 1 27.94 -44.01 -3.15
C MET A 1 27.00 -44.30 -1.97
N SER A 2 27.24 -45.33 -1.16
CA SER A 2 26.35 -45.68 -0.02
C SER A 2 26.47 -44.76 1.21
N GLU A 3 27.63 -44.13 1.44
CA GLU A 3 27.85 -43.27 2.61
C GLU A 3 27.12 -41.91 2.50
N LEU A 4 26.97 -41.42 1.27
CA LEU A 4 26.21 -40.20 0.98
C LEU A 4 24.70 -40.43 1.14
N GLN A 5 24.18 -41.57 0.64
CA GLN A 5 22.74 -41.86 0.67
C GLN A 5 22.23 -42.30 2.05
N TYR A 6 23.02 -43.06 2.82
CA TYR A 6 22.55 -43.64 4.09
C TYR A 6 23.09 -42.95 5.35
N GLY A 7 24.03 -42.00 5.20
CA GLY A 7 24.58 -41.23 6.33
C GLY A 7 24.41 -39.74 6.13
N LYS A 8 25.11 -39.20 5.12
CA LYS A 8 25.27 -37.74 4.98
C LYS A 8 23.99 -37.01 4.60
N ILE A 9 23.18 -37.57 3.70
CA ILE A 9 21.89 -36.95 3.28
C ILE A 9 20.88 -36.93 4.44
N PRO A 10 20.59 -38.06 5.15
CA PRO A 10 19.69 -38.04 6.30
C PRO A 10 20.14 -37.09 7.43
N GLU A 11 21.44 -36.95 7.63
CA GLU A 11 22.00 -36.04 8.64
C GLU A 11 21.83 -34.57 8.23
N LEU A 12 22.08 -34.24 6.97
CA LEU A 12 21.86 -32.90 6.42
C LEU A 12 20.37 -32.53 6.38
N GLU A 13 19.48 -33.48 6.09
CA GLU A 13 18.03 -33.29 6.16
C GLU A 13 17.55 -32.99 7.59
N LYS A 14 18.06 -33.72 8.59
CA LYS A 14 17.78 -33.43 10.01
C LYS A 14 18.29 -32.05 10.44
N GLN A 15 19.48 -31.66 9.99
CA GLN A 15 20.03 -30.34 10.27
C GLN A 15 19.19 -29.23 9.61
N LEU A 16 18.70 -29.47 8.38
CA LEU A 16 17.82 -28.55 7.66
C LEU A 16 16.47 -28.38 8.39
N GLU A 17 15.84 -29.48 8.82
CA GLU A 17 14.59 -29.45 9.59
C GLU A 17 14.75 -28.74 10.94
N ALA A 18 15.84 -28.99 11.65
CA ALA A 18 16.13 -28.32 12.91
C ALA A 18 16.31 -26.80 12.72
N ALA A 19 17.01 -26.39 11.66
CA ALA A 19 17.21 -24.98 11.32
C ALA A 19 15.88 -24.30 10.91
N THR A 20 15.03 -24.97 10.13
CA THR A 20 13.71 -24.43 9.73
C THR A 20 12.73 -24.34 10.89
N GLN A 21 12.76 -25.27 11.85
CA GLN A 21 11.95 -25.16 13.07
C GLN A 21 12.36 -23.97 13.96
N LEU A 22 13.66 -23.62 13.96
CA LEU A 22 14.19 -22.44 14.64
C LEU A 22 13.81 -21.13 13.93
N GLU A 23 13.85 -21.09 12.59
CA GLU A 23 13.40 -19.93 11.80
C GLU A 23 11.89 -19.68 11.94
N GLY A 24 11.07 -20.73 12.07
CA GLY A 24 9.61 -20.60 12.24
C GLY A 24 9.18 -19.86 13.52
N LYS A 25 10.03 -19.83 14.56
CA LYS A 25 9.78 -19.12 15.83
C LYS A 25 10.50 -17.77 15.94
N THR A 26 11.47 -17.51 15.08
CA THR A 26 12.29 -16.29 15.17
C THR A 26 11.64 -15.17 14.38
N MET A 27 10.74 -14.44 15.04
CA MET A 27 10.49 -13.03 14.75
C MET A 27 10.10 -12.75 13.28
N ARG A 28 8.85 -13.05 12.92
CA ARG A 28 8.15 -12.49 11.75
C ARG A 28 7.83 -10.99 11.95
N LEU A 29 8.77 -10.26 12.54
CA LEU A 29 8.68 -8.87 12.98
C LEU A 29 9.44 -7.93 12.03
N LEU A 30 10.20 -8.47 11.06
CA LEU A 30 10.72 -7.72 9.92
C LEU A 30 9.80 -7.95 8.72
N ARG A 31 8.77 -7.10 8.60
CA ARG A 31 8.08 -6.90 7.32
C ARG A 31 9.09 -6.27 6.34
N ASN A 32 9.79 -7.09 5.58
CA ASN A 32 10.76 -6.66 4.56
C ASN A 32 10.10 -6.15 3.26
N LYS A 33 8.86 -5.65 3.30
CA LYS A 33 8.16 -5.14 2.12
C LYS A 33 7.59 -3.78 2.42
N VAL A 34 7.97 -2.80 1.59
CA VAL A 34 7.35 -1.49 1.56
C VAL A 34 6.03 -1.62 0.80
N THR A 35 4.93 -1.28 1.47
CA THR A 35 3.58 -1.20 0.91
C THR A 35 3.13 0.25 0.85
N ASP A 36 2.07 0.51 0.09
CA ASP A 36 1.46 1.83 -0.08
C ASP A 36 1.08 2.46 1.26
N ALA A 37 0.71 1.64 2.25
CA ALA A 37 0.39 2.08 3.60
C ALA A 37 1.62 2.63 4.34
N GLU A 38 2.78 1.99 4.24
CA GLU A 38 4.02 2.48 4.85
C GLU A 38 4.49 3.79 4.19
N ILE A 39 4.34 3.92 2.87
CA ILE A 39 4.64 5.17 2.16
C ILE A 39 3.69 6.30 2.62
N ALA A 40 2.40 6.01 2.70
CA ALA A 40 1.40 6.98 3.12
C ALA A 40 1.60 7.44 4.57
N GLU A 41 2.06 6.56 5.48
CA GLU A 41 2.36 6.92 6.86
C GLU A 41 3.51 7.96 6.95
N VAL A 42 4.57 7.75 6.19
CA VAL A 42 5.71 8.69 6.12
C VAL A 42 5.25 10.04 5.57
N LEU A 43 4.48 10.05 4.47
CA LEU A 43 3.97 11.28 3.88
C LEU A 43 2.95 11.98 4.79
N ALA A 44 2.11 11.24 5.51
CA ALA A 44 1.16 11.81 6.46
C ALA A 44 1.88 12.52 7.61
N ARG A 45 2.95 11.93 8.13
CA ARG A 45 3.79 12.57 9.16
C ARG A 45 4.46 13.84 8.66
N TRP A 46 4.85 13.88 7.39
CA TRP A 46 5.53 15.05 6.81
C TRP A 46 4.57 16.17 6.42
N THR A 47 3.43 15.83 5.82
CA THR A 47 2.46 16.80 5.28
C THR A 47 1.33 17.16 6.23
N GLY A 48 1.11 16.35 7.28
CA GLY A 48 -0.06 16.45 8.16
C GLY A 48 -1.37 15.97 7.53
N ILE A 49 -1.34 15.43 6.31
CA ILE A 49 -2.53 14.92 5.63
C ILE A 49 -2.82 13.49 6.12
N PRO A 50 -4.03 13.19 6.62
CA PRO A 50 -4.35 11.85 7.12
C PRO A 50 -4.18 10.76 6.06
N VAL A 51 -3.62 9.61 6.46
CA VAL A 51 -3.46 8.43 5.60
C VAL A 51 -4.77 8.02 4.94
N SER A 52 -5.90 8.11 5.66
CA SER A 52 -7.23 7.83 5.12
C SER A 52 -7.58 8.69 3.90
N ARG A 53 -7.18 9.97 3.88
CA ARG A 53 -7.38 10.87 2.73
C ARG A 53 -6.40 10.61 1.59
N MET A 54 -5.27 9.97 1.87
CA MET A 54 -4.27 9.59 0.86
C MET A 54 -4.62 8.27 0.18
N MET A 55 -5.18 7.33 0.93
CA MET A 55 -5.62 6.02 0.46
C MET A 55 -6.98 6.04 -0.25
N GLU A 56 -7.71 7.15 -0.16
CA GLU A 56 -8.97 7.35 -0.86
C GLU A 56 -8.80 7.23 -2.38
N SER A 57 -9.72 6.53 -3.04
CA SER A 57 -9.70 6.37 -4.50
C SER A 57 -9.77 7.73 -5.20
N GLU A 58 -8.86 7.98 -6.13
CA GLU A 58 -8.89 9.20 -6.96
C GLU A 58 -10.22 9.36 -7.68
N ARG A 59 -10.82 8.25 -8.13
CA ARG A 59 -12.15 8.24 -8.75
C ARG A 59 -13.22 8.80 -7.81
N GLU A 60 -13.23 8.38 -6.54
CA GLU A 60 -14.20 8.85 -5.55
C GLU A 60 -14.03 10.34 -5.25
N LYS A 61 -12.77 10.81 -5.17
CA LYS A 61 -12.46 12.24 -5.05
C LYS A 61 -13.02 13.06 -6.20
N LEU A 62 -12.83 12.59 -7.43
CA LEU A 62 -13.30 13.29 -8.63
C LEU A 62 -14.82 13.32 -8.74
N LEU A 63 -15.51 12.27 -8.28
CA LEU A 63 -16.98 12.22 -8.24
C LEU A 63 -17.56 13.22 -7.23
N ARG A 64 -16.86 13.47 -6.11
CA ARG A 64 -17.29 14.40 -5.07
C ARG A 64 -16.78 15.84 -5.26
N MET A 65 -15.93 16.08 -6.26
CA MET A 65 -15.22 17.35 -6.44
C MET A 65 -16.16 18.57 -6.49
N GLU A 66 -17.25 18.51 -7.25
CA GLU A 66 -18.21 19.62 -7.39
C GLU A 66 -18.87 19.96 -6.05
N GLN A 67 -19.30 18.93 -5.32
CA GLN A 67 -19.91 19.07 -4.00
C GLN A 67 -18.94 19.71 -3.01
N GLU A 68 -17.68 19.25 -3.02
CA GLU A 68 -16.62 19.80 -2.16
C GLU A 68 -16.27 21.25 -2.51
N LEU A 69 -16.30 21.63 -3.78
CA LEU A 69 -16.09 23.02 -4.19
C LEU A 69 -17.24 23.92 -3.73
N HIS A 70 -18.49 23.43 -3.78
CA HIS A 70 -19.65 24.19 -3.32
C HIS A 70 -19.67 24.44 -1.81
N HIS A 71 -18.97 23.64 -0.99
CA HIS A 71 -18.77 23.97 0.42
C HIS A 71 -18.01 25.29 0.64
N ARG A 72 -17.22 25.72 -0.36
CA ARG A 72 -16.39 26.94 -0.29
C ARG A 72 -16.82 28.03 -1.28
N VAL A 73 -17.50 27.64 -2.35
CA VAL A 73 -17.93 28.53 -3.44
C VAL A 73 -19.45 28.55 -3.48
N ILE A 74 -20.03 29.67 -3.05
CA ILE A 74 -21.47 29.88 -3.10
C ILE A 74 -21.85 30.41 -4.49
N GLY A 75 -22.77 29.71 -5.15
CA GLY A 75 -23.16 30.00 -6.53
C GLY A 75 -22.10 29.56 -7.54
N GLN A 76 -22.02 30.26 -8.68
CA GLN A 76 -21.04 29.98 -9.75
C GLN A 76 -21.08 28.53 -10.28
N ASN A 77 -22.27 27.94 -10.34
CA ASN A 77 -22.47 26.53 -10.74
C ASN A 77 -21.77 26.21 -12.08
N GLU A 78 -21.95 27.07 -13.08
CA GLU A 78 -21.35 26.88 -14.40
C GLU A 78 -19.81 26.86 -14.37
N ALA A 79 -19.18 27.68 -13.52
CA ALA A 79 -17.73 27.69 -13.37
C ALA A 79 -17.23 26.44 -12.63
N VAL A 80 -17.92 26.03 -11.56
CA VAL A 80 -17.58 24.82 -10.79
C VAL A 80 -17.70 23.57 -11.68
N ASP A 81 -18.77 23.48 -12.47
CA ASP A 81 -19.00 22.39 -13.42
C ASP A 81 -17.94 22.38 -14.52
N ALA A 82 -17.59 23.54 -15.09
CA ALA A 82 -16.58 23.65 -16.14
C ALA A 82 -15.21 23.17 -15.66
N VAL A 83 -14.78 23.60 -14.47
CA VAL A 83 -13.49 23.21 -13.86
C VAL A 83 -13.50 21.72 -13.53
N SER A 84 -14.54 21.22 -12.87
CA SER A 84 -14.64 19.82 -12.46
C SER A 84 -14.64 18.89 -13.68
N ASN A 85 -15.36 19.25 -14.74
CA ASN A 85 -15.34 18.53 -16.01
C ASN A 85 -13.95 18.54 -16.67
N ALA A 86 -13.25 19.68 -16.68
CA ALA A 86 -11.91 19.77 -17.23
C ALA A 86 -10.90 18.87 -16.49
N ILE A 87 -10.94 18.85 -15.15
CA ILE A 87 -10.08 18.00 -14.33
C ILE A 87 -10.40 16.52 -14.52
N ARG A 88 -11.69 16.14 -14.54
CA ARG A 88 -12.09 14.74 -14.82
C ARG A 88 -11.60 14.27 -16.19
N ARG A 89 -11.71 15.10 -17.23
CA ARG A 89 -11.17 14.78 -18.56
C ARG A 89 -9.66 14.61 -18.54
N SER A 90 -8.93 15.50 -17.86
CA SER A 90 -7.46 15.40 -17.76
C SER A 90 -6.97 14.15 -17.03
N ARG A 91 -7.81 13.53 -16.18
CA ARG A 91 -7.46 12.32 -15.41
C ARG A 91 -7.97 11.03 -16.05
N ALA A 92 -9.00 11.12 -16.88
CA ALA A 92 -9.53 9.99 -17.65
C ALA A 92 -8.80 9.77 -18.98
N GLY A 93 -8.08 10.78 -19.46
CA GLY A 93 -7.14 10.67 -20.58
C GLY A 93 -5.78 10.12 -20.18
#